data_AF-A6T282-F1
#
_entry.id   AF-A6T282-F1
#
_cell.length_a   1.000
_cell.length_b   1.000
_cell.length_c   1.000
_cell.angle_alpha   90.00
_cell.angle_beta   90.00
_cell.angle_gamma   90.00
#
_symmetry.space_group_name_H-M   'P 1'
#
loop_
_entity.id
_entity.type
_entity.pdbx_description
1 polymer ?
#
loop_
_entity_poly.entity_id
_entity_poly.type
_entity_poly.pdbx_seq_one_letter_code
_entity_poly.pdbx_strand_id
1 'polypeptide(L)'
;MSFQLPPNVTAQRKPISATSYEYILRHSELGQLGQILLSACTSGSCKVTCLVNGQAGDELTEQRRAVFEPLARTLAEQIQLTTNFPKAAAEKKQSVAA
;
A
#
# COMPACT_ATOMS: atom_id res chain seq x y z
N MET A 1 -14.46 -10.32 5.02
CA MET A 1 -14.57 -8.88 4.71
C MET A 1 -13.77 -8.62 3.43
N SER A 2 -14.44 -8.53 2.28
CA SER A 2 -13.81 -8.29 0.99
C SER A 2 -13.52 -6.80 0.84
N PHE A 3 -12.24 -6.42 0.77
CA PHE A 3 -11.85 -5.08 0.34
C PHE A 3 -12.36 -4.86 -1.09
N GLN A 4 -13.42 -4.07 -1.24
CA GLN A 4 -13.96 -3.70 -2.54
C GLN A 4 -13.24 -2.44 -3.00
N LEU A 5 -12.50 -2.58 -4.09
CA LEU A 5 -11.97 -1.44 -4.81
C LEU A 5 -13.13 -0.67 -5.46
N PRO A 6 -12.99 0.65 -5.61
CA PRO A 6 -13.91 1.43 -6.43
C PRO A 6 -14.08 0.78 -7.81
N PRO A 7 -15.26 0.85 -8.46
CA PRO A 7 -15.50 0.21 -9.76
C PRO A 7 -14.55 0.71 -10.86
N ASN A 8 -14.02 1.92 -10.69
CA ASN A 8 -13.09 2.55 -11.62
C ASN A 8 -11.62 2.20 -11.31
N VAL A 9 -11.36 1.40 -10.28
CA VAL A 9 -10.01 1.03 -9.83
C VAL A 9 -9.88 -0.48 -9.82
N THR A 10 -8.84 -0.95 -10.49
CA THR A 10 -8.41 -2.34 -10.52
C THR A 10 -7.17 -2.49 -9.64
N ALA A 11 -7.11 -3.58 -8.88
CA ALA A 11 -5.89 -3.96 -8.16
C ALA A 11 -5.39 -5.29 -8.67
N GLN A 12 -4.11 -5.35 -8.98
CA GLN A 12 -3.43 -6.55 -9.40
C GLN A 12 -2.44 -6.97 -8.32
N ARG A 13 -2.64 -8.15 -7.74
CA ARG A 13 -1.69 -8.75 -6.80
C ARG A 13 -0.66 -9.58 -7.57
N LYS A 14 0.62 -9.32 -7.35
CA LYS A 14 1.75 -10.09 -7.84
C LYS A 14 2.57 -10.62 -6.67
N PRO A 15 2.75 -11.93 -6.51
CA PRO A 15 3.71 -12.45 -5.55
C PRO A 15 5.13 -12.12 -6.04
N ILE A 16 5.93 -11.48 -5.18
CA ILE A 16 7.36 -11.23 -5.45
C ILE A 16 8.21 -12.36 -4.86
N SER A 17 7.87 -12.79 -3.64
CA SER A 17 8.58 -13.84 -2.90
C SER A 17 7.59 -14.67 -2.08
N ALA A 18 8.07 -15.75 -1.45
CA ALA A 18 7.26 -16.57 -0.55
C ALA A 18 6.57 -15.76 0.57
N THR A 19 7.16 -14.64 0.97
CA THR A 19 6.69 -13.75 2.04
C THR A 19 6.39 -12.32 1.58
N SER A 20 6.51 -12.03 0.28
CA SER A 20 6.35 -10.66 -0.25
C SER A 20 5.39 -10.61 -1.43
N TYR A 21 4.49 -9.64 -1.41
CA TYR A 21 3.48 -9.39 -2.42
C TYR A 21 3.51 -7.93 -2.85
N GLU A 22 3.28 -7.70 -4.14
CA GLU A 22 3.07 -6.38 -4.71
C GLU A 22 1.61 -6.24 -5.13
N TYR A 23 1.00 -5.11 -4.83
CA TYR A 23 -0.35 -4.77 -5.24
C TYR A 23 -0.30 -3.52 -6.11
N ILE A 24 -0.55 -3.67 -7.41
CA ILE A 24 -0.56 -2.55 -8.35
C ILE A 24 -1.98 -2.04 -8.47
N LEU A 25 -2.22 -0.78 -8.14
CA LEU A 25 -3.52 -0.12 -8.27
C LEU A 25 -3.55 0.73 -9.53
N ARG A 26 -4.57 0.51 -10.35
CA ARG A 26 -4.77 1.20 -11.63
C ARG A 26 -6.20 1.70 -11.74
N HIS A 27 -6.35 2.99 -11.96
CA HIS A 27 -7.61 3.64 -12.28
C HIS A 27 -7.84 3.64 -13.80
N SER A 28 -9.08 3.44 -14.24
CA SER A 28 -9.41 3.43 -15.67
C SER A 28 -9.11 4.77 -16.34
N GLU A 29 -9.46 5.89 -15.69
CA GLU A 29 -9.22 7.24 -16.22
C GLU A 29 -7.83 7.81 -15.88
N LEU A 30 -7.39 7.74 -14.62
CA LEU A 30 -6.11 8.33 -14.18
C LEU A 30 -4.88 7.48 -14.54
N GLY A 31 -5.09 6.25 -15.01
CA GLY A 31 -4.05 5.28 -15.27
C GLY A 31 -3.52 4.63 -14.00
N GLN A 32 -2.24 4.27 -13.98
CA GLN A 32 -1.62 3.65 -12.81
C GLN A 32 -1.55 4.68 -11.66
N LEU A 33 -2.25 4.39 -10.55
CA LEU A 33 -2.28 5.24 -9.35
C LEU A 33 -1.02 5.05 -8.51
N GLY A 34 -0.59 3.80 -8.36
CA GLY A 34 0.50 3.45 -7.47
C GLY A 34 0.60 1.94 -7.26
N GLN A 35 1.57 1.53 -6.46
CA GLN A 35 1.78 0.15 -6.04
C GLN A 35 2.02 0.08 -4.54
N ILE A 36 1.59 -1.01 -3.93
CA ILE A 36 1.76 -1.29 -2.52
C ILE A 36 2.61 -2.55 -2.42
N LEU A 37 3.81 -2.40 -1.89
CA LEU A 37 4.70 -3.50 -1.56
C LEU A 37 4.39 -3.98 -0.15
N LEU A 38 4.07 -5.24 -0.02
CA LEU A 38 3.86 -5.93 1.23
C LEU A 38 4.99 -6.92 1.41
N SER A 39 5.82 -6.71 2.42
CA SER A 39 6.92 -7.61 2.76
C SER A 39 6.71 -8.10 4.17
N ALA A 40 6.42 -9.39 4.34
CA ALA A 40 6.40 -9.99 5.67
C ALA A 40 7.84 -10.16 6.14
N CYS A 41 8.17 -9.51 7.25
CA CYS A 41 9.45 -9.64 7.90
C CYS A 41 9.44 -10.93 8.72
N THR A 42 10.54 -11.69 8.68
CA THR A 42 10.72 -12.93 9.46
C THR A 42 10.61 -12.69 10.97
N SER A 43 10.72 -11.44 11.42
CA SER A 43 10.60 -11.01 12.81
C SER A 43 9.14 -10.82 13.30
N GLY A 44 8.13 -11.25 12.52
CA GLY A 44 6.71 -11.15 12.90
C GLY A 44 6.03 -9.82 12.54
N SER A 45 6.77 -8.88 11.96
CA SER A 45 6.23 -7.58 11.52
C SER A 45 6.00 -7.57 10.01
N CYS A 46 4.85 -7.05 9.57
CA CYS A 46 4.59 -6.86 8.14
C CYS A 46 4.94 -5.42 7.74
N LYS A 47 5.86 -5.24 6.78
CA LYS A 47 6.19 -3.92 6.24
C LYS A 47 5.32 -3.67 5.01
N VAL A 48 4.43 -2.69 5.12
CA VAL A 48 3.65 -2.18 4.00
C VAL A 48 4.31 -0.90 3.49
N THR A 49 4.62 -0.84 2.21
CA THR A 49 5.25 0.31 1.55
C THR A 49 4.37 0.75 0.40
N CYS A 50 3.85 1.97 0.49
CA CYS A 50 2.93 2.52 -0.50
C CYS A 50 3.68 3.50 -1.39
N LEU A 51 3.68 3.25 -2.70
CA LEU A 51 4.34 4.06 -3.71
C LEU A 51 3.27 4.63 -4.63
N VAL A 52 3.15 5.95 -4.68
CA VAL A 52 2.27 6.64 -5.63
C VAL A 52 3.00 6.79 -6.96
N ASN A 53 2.31 6.54 -8.06
CA ASN A 53 2.85 6.67 -9.40
C ASN A 53 2.69 8.11 -9.91
N GLY A 54 3.80 8.84 -9.98
CA GLY A 54 3.85 10.21 -10.47
C GLY A 54 5.11 10.94 -9.97
N GLN A 55 5.29 12.18 -10.42
CA GLN A 55 6.32 13.08 -9.90
C GLN A 55 5.69 14.01 -8.86
N ALA A 56 6.42 14.23 -7.76
CA ALA A 56 6.02 15.20 -6.76
C ALA A 56 6.00 16.60 -7.37
N GLY A 57 4.88 17.32 -7.22
CA GLY A 57 4.68 18.66 -7.78
C GLY A 57 3.77 18.72 -9.00
N ASP A 58 3.30 17.58 -9.51
CA ASP A 58 2.31 17.53 -10.60
C ASP A 58 0.89 17.46 -10.03
N GLU A 59 -0.03 18.33 -10.48
CA GLU A 59 -1.42 18.37 -10.01
C GLU A 59 -2.14 17.03 -10.23
N LEU A 60 -1.78 16.30 -11.31
CA LEU A 60 -2.29 14.96 -11.59
C LEU A 60 -1.79 13.93 -10.57
N THR A 61 -0.55 14.07 -10.08
CA THR A 61 -0.01 13.19 -9.03
C THR A 61 -0.72 13.41 -7.70
N GLU A 62 -1.04 14.66 -7.36
CA GLU A 62 -1.79 14.98 -6.14
C GLU A 62 -3.23 14.41 -6.20
N GLN A 63 -3.90 14.48 -7.35
CA GLN A 63 -5.21 13.82 -7.52
C GLN A 63 -5.11 12.30 -7.39
N ARG A 64 -4.08 11.69 -7.99
CA ARG A 64 -3.82 10.25 -7.83
C ARG A 64 -3.57 9.89 -6.37
N ARG A 65 -2.82 10.71 -5.63
CA ARG A 65 -2.56 10.54 -4.21
C ARG A 65 -3.82 10.65 -3.38
N ALA A 66 -4.69 11.63 -3.65
CA ALA A 66 -5.95 11.80 -2.93
C ALA A 66 -6.87 10.57 -3.04
N VAL A 67 -6.84 9.87 -4.18
CA VAL A 67 -7.56 8.59 -4.36
C VAL A 67 -6.79 7.41 -3.78
N PHE A 68 -5.47 7.38 -3.96
CA PHE A 68 -4.62 6.25 -3.55
C PHE A 68 -4.41 6.17 -2.04
N GLU A 69 -4.25 7.29 -1.34
CA GLU A 69 -3.98 7.33 0.10
C GLU A 69 -5.07 6.66 0.95
N PRO A 70 -6.37 6.96 0.78
CA PRO A 70 -7.42 6.26 1.53
C PRO A 70 -7.47 4.76 1.18
N LEU A 71 -7.27 4.40 -0.10
CA LEU A 71 -7.24 2.99 -0.52
C LEU A 71 -6.06 2.24 0.11
N ALA A 72 -4.87 2.84 0.10
CA ALA A 72 -3.66 2.28 0.67
C ALA A 72 -3.77 2.14 2.19
N ARG A 73 -4.38 3.12 2.87
CA ARG A 73 -4.66 3.05 4.31
C ARG A 73 -5.59 1.89 4.63
N THR A 74 -6.75 1.81 3.96
CA THR A 74 -7.70 0.73 4.21
C THR A 74 -7.10 -0.64 3.87
N LEU A 75 -6.30 -0.75 2.81
CA LEU A 75 -5.56 -1.98 2.50
C LEU A 75 -4.59 -2.35 3.63
N ALA A 76 -3.80 -1.39 4.12
CA ALA A 76 -2.87 -1.63 5.23
C ALA A 76 -3.60 -2.07 6.51
N GLU A 77 -4.76 -1.48 6.81
CA GLU A 77 -5.62 -1.89 7.94
C GLU A 77 -6.18 -3.30 7.75
N GLN A 78 -6.71 -3.61 6.57
CA GLN A 78 -7.24 -4.95 6.25
C GLN A 78 -6.15 -6.02 6.29
N ILE A 79 -4.95 -5.69 5.81
CA ILE A 79 -3.76 -6.53 5.92
C ILE A 79 -3.50 -6.80 7.40
N GLN A 80 -3.40 -5.77 8.25
CA GLN A 80 -3.18 -5.93 9.69
C GLN A 80 -4.27 -6.76 10.39
N LEU A 81 -5.52 -6.65 9.95
CA LEU A 81 -6.65 -7.42 10.49
C LEU A 81 -6.66 -8.88 10.03
N THR A 82 -6.21 -9.15 8.80
CA THR A 82 -6.22 -10.50 8.21
C THR A 82 -4.94 -11.27 8.53
N THR A 83 -3.82 -10.56 8.72
CA THR A 83 -2.58 -11.18 9.15
C THR A 83 -2.58 -11.41 10.65
N ASN A 84 -2.90 -12.63 11.05
CA ASN A 84 -2.68 -13.15 12.40
C ASN A 84 -1.17 -13.39 12.70
N PHE A 85 -0.28 -12.54 12.19
CA PHE A 85 1.13 -12.53 12.62
C PHE A 85 1.18 -11.84 13.99
N PRO A 86 1.90 -12.41 14.98
CA PRO A 86 1.89 -11.90 16.35
C PRO A 86 2.34 -10.44 16.36
N LYS A 87 1.45 -9.58 16.85
CA LYS A 87 1.64 -8.13 17.00
C LYS A 87 2.81 -7.86 17.95
N ALA A 88 4.01 -7.66 17.42
CA ALA A 88 5.04 -6.92 18.13
C ALA A 88 4.89 -5.43 17.81
N ALA A 89 4.96 -4.62 18.87
CA ALA A 89 4.51 -3.26 18.95
C ALA A 89 4.98 -2.33 17.82
N ALA A 90 4.09 -1.39 17.47
CA ALA A 90 4.45 -0.17 16.78
C ALA A 90 5.58 0.55 17.55
N GLU A 91 6.78 0.55 17.00
CA GLU A 91 7.84 1.42 17.51
C GLU A 91 7.78 2.76 16.78
N LYS A 92 7.42 3.77 17.57
CA LYS A 92 7.41 5.20 17.24
C LYS A 92 8.83 5.68 16.90
N LYS A 93 8.89 6.55 15.87
CA LYS A 93 9.89 7.63 15.63
C LYS A 93 11.33 7.11 15.36
N GLN A 94 12.18 7.77 14.57
CA GLN A 94 12.47 9.20 14.57
C GLN A 94 13.34 9.57 13.35
N SER A 95 13.12 10.77 12.82
CA SER A 95 14.05 11.48 11.95
C SER A 95 15.47 11.48 12.53
N VAL A 96 16.48 11.23 11.69
CA VAL A 96 17.83 11.74 11.92
C VAL A 96 18.34 12.29 10.59
N ALA A 97 18.46 13.61 10.57
CA ALA A 97 19.37 14.34 9.73
C ALA A 97 20.79 14.18 10.31
N ALA A 98 21.78 14.00 9.43
CA ALA A 98 23.16 14.37 9.66
C ALA A 98 23.80 14.59 8.27
#